data_AF-A0A9D9IJB8-F1
#
_entry.id   AF-A0A9D9IJB8-F1
#
_cell.length_a   1.000
_cell.length_b   1.000
_cell.length_c   1.000
_cell.angle_alpha   90.00
_cell.angle_beta   90.00
_cell.angle_gamma   90.00
#
_symmetry.space_group_name_H-M   'P 1'
#
loop_
_entity.id
_entity.type
_entity.pdbx_description
1 polymer ?
#
loop_
_entity_poly.entity_id
_entity_poly.type
_entity_poly.pdbx_seq_one_letter_code
_entity_poly.pdbx_strand_id
1 'polypeptide(L)'
;MWEILLAAVVLVGLCVIGLCFNIIFRKNGRFPETEISRNKEMRKRGIICAKEEELRLWGRKHGKNHPTCSDIGCGDCSGCEIN
;
A
#
# COMPACT_ATOMS: atom_id res chain seq x y z
N MET A 1 -19.78 9.38 42.59
CA MET A 1 -19.43 8.23 41.71
C MET A 1 -19.66 8.57 40.23
N TRP A 2 -20.76 9.24 39.88
CA TRP A 2 -21.07 9.67 38.51
C TRP A 2 -20.11 10.71 37.92
N GLU A 3 -19.59 11.63 38.74
CA GLU A 3 -18.57 12.62 38.35
C GLU A 3 -17.36 12.00 37.62
N ILE A 4 -16.92 10.83 38.10
CA ILE A 4 -15.75 10.11 37.58
C ILE A 4 -16.08 9.44 36.25
N LEU A 5 -17.31 8.92 36.12
CA LEU A 5 -17.82 8.32 34.88
C LEU A 5 -17.97 9.38 33.79
N LEU A 6 -18.49 10.56 34.11
CA LEU A 6 -18.60 11.67 33.16
C LEU A 6 -17.21 12.13 32.68
N ALA A 7 -16.27 12.30 33.62
CA ALA A 7 -14.90 12.71 33.29
C ALA A 7 -14.20 11.69 32.38
N ALA A 8 -14.36 10.39 32.64
CA ALA A 8 -13.77 9.33 31.84
C ALA A 8 -14.35 9.29 30.41
N VAL A 9 -15.67 9.42 30.26
CA VAL A 9 -16.33 9.41 28.94
C VAL A 9 -15.90 10.59 28.08
N VAL A 10 -15.79 11.78 28.67
CA VAL A 10 -15.31 12.98 27.95
C VAL A 10 -13.87 12.80 27.48
N LEU A 11 -13.00 12.26 28.35
CA LEU A 11 -11.58 12.07 28.03
C LEU A 11 -11.40 11.04 26.90
N VAL A 12 -12.07 9.89 26.99
CA VAL A 12 -12.04 8.87 25.93
C VAL A 12 -12.63 9.40 24.62
N GLY A 13 -13.76 10.12 24.69
CA GLY A 13 -14.38 10.74 23.52
C GLY A 13 -13.43 11.70 22.79
N LEU A 14 -12.68 12.52 23.52
CA LEU A 14 -11.73 13.47 22.96
C LEU A 14 -10.52 12.76 22.31
N CYS A 15 -10.03 11.67 22.89
CA CYS A 15 -8.99 10.83 22.30
C CYS A 15 -9.45 10.19 20.98
N VAL A 16 -10.66 9.64 20.93
CA VAL A 16 -11.24 9.00 19.72
C VAL A 16 -11.46 10.05 18.63
N ILE A 17 -12.00 11.22 18.96
CA ILE A 17 -12.17 12.33 18.02
C ILE A 17 -10.82 12.78 17.46
N GLY A 18 -9.79 12.91 18.29
CA GLY A 18 -8.44 13.27 17.84
C GLY A 18 -7.83 12.25 16.88
N LEU A 19 -7.99 10.95 17.17
CA LEU A 19 -7.54 9.87 16.28
C LEU A 19 -8.33 9.85 14.96
N CYS A 20 -9.65 10.01 14.99
CA CYS A 20 -10.50 10.08 13.80
C CYS A 20 -10.21 11.31 12.94
N PHE A 21 -10.01 12.48 13.54
CA PHE A 21 -9.62 13.68 12.80
C PHE A 21 -8.24 13.52 12.15
N ASN A 22 -7.30 12.83 12.79
CA ASN A 22 -6.00 12.55 12.18
C ASN A 22 -6.14 11.66 10.93
N ILE A 23 -7.05 10.67 10.96
CA ILE A 23 -7.31 9.77 9.84
C ILE A 23 -8.06 10.48 8.70
N ILE A 24 -9.05 11.32 9.00
CA ILE A 24 -9.89 12.00 7.99
C ILE A 24 -9.21 13.24 7.41
N PHE A 25 -8.50 14.02 8.25
CA PHE A 25 -7.86 15.27 7.82
C PHE A 25 -6.47 15.07 7.19
N ARG A 26 -5.91 13.86 7.27
CA ARG A 26 -4.70 13.50 6.52
C ARG A 26 -5.07 13.36 5.03
N LYS A 27 -5.07 14.53 4.36
CA LYS A 27 -5.24 14.94 2.95
C LYS A 27 -5.47 13.93 1.81
N ASN A 28 -5.21 12.64 1.96
CA ASN A 28 -5.54 11.61 0.99
C ASN A 28 -5.95 10.35 1.76
N GLY A 29 -7.23 10.22 2.15
CA GLY A 29 -7.80 9.03 2.81
C GLY A 29 -7.74 7.72 2.00
N ARG A 30 -6.83 7.64 1.03
CA ARG A 30 -6.34 6.41 0.44
C ARG A 30 -5.24 5.92 1.37
N PHE A 31 -5.36 4.70 1.91
CA PHE A 31 -4.17 4.06 2.45
C PHE A 31 -3.08 4.14 1.38
N PRO A 32 -1.88 4.65 1.70
CA PRO A 32 -0.80 4.67 0.73
C PRO A 32 -0.66 3.25 0.20
N GLU A 33 -0.65 3.11 -1.12
CA GLU A 33 -0.52 1.82 -1.78
C GLU A 33 0.73 1.12 -1.24
N THR A 34 0.54 0.19 -0.29
CA THR A 34 1.64 -0.54 0.38
C THR A 34 2.18 -1.64 -0.52
N GLU A 35 1.42 -2.00 -1.54
CA GLU A 35 1.88 -2.95 -2.54
C GLU A 35 2.88 -2.28 -3.46
N ILE A 36 4.10 -2.82 -3.46
CA ILE A 36 5.23 -2.35 -4.27
C ILE A 36 4.85 -2.32 -5.77
N SER A 37 4.05 -3.29 -6.24
CA SER A 37 3.55 -3.36 -7.63
C SER A 37 2.72 -2.13 -8.01
N ARG A 38 1.82 -1.73 -7.12
CA ARG A 38 0.77 -0.73 -7.38
C ARG A 38 1.23 0.70 -7.06
N ASN A 39 2.29 0.84 -6.27
CA ASN A 39 2.82 2.13 -5.86
C ASN A 39 3.71 2.77 -6.94
N LYS A 40 3.14 3.72 -7.68
CA LYS A 40 3.86 4.52 -8.70
C LYS A 40 5.06 5.27 -8.12
N GLU A 41 4.99 5.71 -6.87
CA GLU A 41 6.08 6.44 -6.23
C GLU A 41 7.27 5.52 -5.90
N MET A 42 7.03 4.23 -5.62
CA MET A 42 8.08 3.23 -5.41
C MET A 42 8.72 2.82 -6.74
N ARG A 43 7.93 2.66 -7.80
CA ARG A 43 8.45 2.43 -9.17
C ARG A 43 9.34 3.56 -9.66
N LYS A 44 8.99 4.83 -9.40
CA LYS A 44 9.86 5.98 -9.73
C LYS A 44 11.19 5.96 -8.99
N ARG A 45 11.21 5.39 -7.78
CA ARG A 45 12.43 5.21 -6.97
C ARG A 45 13.25 3.98 -7.39
N GLY A 46 12.82 3.25 -8.42
CA GLY A 46 13.48 2.04 -8.91
C GLY A 46 13.17 0.78 -8.10
N ILE A 47 12.24 0.86 -7.14
CA ILE A 47 11.83 -0.31 -6.35
C ILE A 47 10.69 -1.00 -7.11
N ILE A 48 11.00 -2.17 -7.65
CA ILE A 48 10.06 -3.03 -8.37
C ILE A 48 9.86 -4.34 -7.61
N CYS A 49 8.84 -5.11 -7.98
CA CYS A 49 8.66 -6.43 -7.40
C CYS A 49 9.76 -7.41 -7.81
N ALA A 50 10.14 -8.30 -6.90
CA ALA A 50 11.09 -9.38 -7.17
C ALA A 50 10.69 -10.22 -8.39
N LYS A 51 9.37 -10.49 -8.56
CA LYS A 51 8.80 -11.20 -9.71
C LYS A 51 9.00 -10.47 -11.05
N GLU A 52 8.88 -9.15 -11.04
CA GLU A 52 9.08 -8.32 -12.22
C GLU A 52 10.58 -8.25 -12.58
N GLU A 53 11.44 -8.20 -11.56
CA GLU A 53 12.89 -8.19 -11.71
C GLU A 53 13.41 -9.51 -12.29
N GLU A 54 12.99 -10.66 -11.75
CA GLU A 54 13.33 -11.97 -12.29
C GLU A 54 12.87 -12.09 -13.75
N LEU A 55 11.63 -11.72 -14.08
CA LEU A 55 11.13 -11.81 -15.45
C LEU A 55 11.90 -10.89 -16.40
N ARG A 56 12.34 -9.71 -15.96
CA ARG A 56 13.23 -8.84 -16.75
C ARG A 56 14.60 -9.47 -17.00
N LEU A 57 15.18 -10.14 -16.01
CA LEU A 57 16.48 -10.81 -16.13
C LEU A 57 16.38 -12.01 -17.08
N TRP A 58 15.36 -12.85 -16.91
CA TRP A 58 15.12 -14.04 -17.72
C TRP A 58 14.64 -13.70 -19.14
N GLY A 59 13.77 -12.70 -19.28
CA GLY A 59 13.24 -12.24 -20.57
C GLY A 59 14.31 -11.69 -21.50
N ARG A 60 15.30 -10.94 -20.98
CA ARG A 60 16.45 -10.46 -21.77
C ARG A 60 17.26 -11.61 -22.38
N LYS A 61 17.40 -12.73 -21.67
CA LYS A 61 18.14 -13.90 -22.15
C LYS A 61 17.41 -14.63 -23.29
N HIS A 62 16.09 -14.52 -23.33
CA HIS A 62 15.23 -15.19 -24.31
C HIS A 62 14.63 -14.25 -25.38
N GLY A 63 15.08 -12.99 -25.44
CA GLY A 63 14.60 -12.01 -26.43
C GLY A 63 13.11 -11.65 -26.32
N LYS A 64 12.49 -11.84 -25.15
CA LYS A 64 11.07 -11.54 -24.91
C LYS A 64 10.86 -10.11 -24.42
N ASN A 65 9.67 -9.54 -24.63
CA ASN A 65 9.36 -8.16 -24.29
C ASN A 65 9.28 -7.92 -22.78
N HIS A 66 9.04 -6.66 -22.41
CA HIS A 66 8.89 -6.19 -21.04
C HIS A 66 7.76 -6.94 -20.30
N PRO A 67 7.97 -7.40 -19.06
CA PRO A 67 6.90 -8.01 -18.28
C PRO A 67 5.85 -6.97 -17.89
N THR A 68 4.58 -7.30 -18.07
CA THR A 68 3.43 -6.51 -17.61
C THR A 68 2.91 -7.13 -16.31
N CYS A 69 3.08 -6.42 -15.20
CA CYS A 69 2.49 -6.85 -13.93
C CYS A 69 1.13 -6.16 -13.72
N SER A 70 0.14 -6.97 -13.35
CA SER A 70 -1.23 -6.59 -13.06
C SER A 70 -1.37 -6.08 -11.62
N ASP A 71 -2.50 -5.44 -11.30
CA ASP A 71 -2.79 -4.88 -9.97
C ASP A 71 -3.02 -5.92 -8.86
N ILE A 72 -2.94 -7.21 -9.20
CA ILE A 72 -2.88 -8.34 -8.26
C ILE A 72 -1.45 -8.36 -7.71
N GLY A 73 -1.30 -8.18 -6.40
CA GLY A 73 -0.01 -8.03 -5.73
C GLY A 73 1.01 -9.13 -6.07
N CYS A 74 2.29 -8.83 -5.84
CA CYS A 74 3.40 -9.70 -6.24
C CYS A 74 3.54 -11.01 -5.43
N GLY A 75 2.58 -11.30 -4.55
CA GLY A 75 2.46 -12.58 -3.86
C GLY A 75 1.84 -13.68 -4.71
N ASP A 76 1.13 -13.32 -5.80
CA ASP A 76 0.43 -14.28 -6.64
C ASP A 76 1.22 -14.63 -7.91
N CYS A 77 1.20 -15.90 -8.28
CA CYS A 77 1.81 -16.38 -9.53
C CYS A 77 1.19 -15.75 -10.79
N SER A 78 -0.07 -15.32 -10.71
CA SER A 78 -0.83 -14.71 -11.81
C SER A 78 -0.56 -13.21 -11.98
N GLY A 79 0.21 -12.59 -11.08
CA GLY A 79 0.37 -11.14 -11.03
C GLY A 79 1.29 -10.55 -12.10
N CYS A 80 2.10 -11.35 -12.80
CA CYS A 80 3.02 -10.81 -13.81
C CYS A 80 3.25 -11.77 -14.98
N GLU A 81 2.97 -11.28 -16.20
CA GLU A 81 3.06 -12.04 -17.45
C GLU A 81 4.03 -11.37 -18.44
N ILE A 82 4.64 -12.18 -19.31
CA ILE A 82 5.52 -11.73 -20.39
C ILE A 82 4.72 -11.66 -21.68
N ASN A 83 4.62 -10.47 -22.30
CA ASN A 83 3.98 -10.30 -23.59
C ASN A 83 4.92 -10.68 -24.76
#